data_AF-A0A7J5GUQ1-F1
#
_entry.id   AF-A0A7J5GUQ1-F1
#
_cell.length_a   1.000
_cell.length_b   1.000
_cell.length_c   1.000
_cell.angle_alpha   90.00
_cell.angle_beta   90.00
_cell.angle_gamma   90.00
#
_symmetry.space_group_name_H-M   'P 1'
#
loop_
_entity.id
_entity.type
_entity.pdbx_description
1 polymer ?
#
loop_
_entity_poly.entity_id
_entity_poly.type
_entity_poly.pdbx_seq_one_letter_code
_entity_poly.pdbx_strand_id
1 'polypeptide(L)'
;KGELVWEMLLDVYGKVAECHGDRTLVPFRYQGQYEDEETGLYYNRFRYYDPNTGNYLNQDPIGLAGGNPTLYGYVFDPNTQIDPFGLDCGKKKITAIAPYYPPNDGALGKSKRIFLMPGDKVDRFGNDTGKYLSPKGTPFEMRALPPNNTGKYNVYEVIKPFEVEASTIAPAFGKIGLGTQYKTSVPIKILVKRGILKPV
;
A
#
# COMPACT_ATOMS: atom_id res chain seq x y z
N LYS A 1 0.35 -28.92 -47.24
CA LYS A 1 -0.43 -29.46 -46.09
C LYS A 1 0.53 -29.59 -44.92
N GLY A 2 0.11 -29.21 -43.71
CA GLY A 2 0.87 -29.50 -42.49
C GLY A 2 0.44 -30.85 -41.91
N GLU A 3 1.35 -31.51 -41.19
CA GLU A 3 1.12 -32.73 -40.41
C GLU A 3 1.20 -32.39 -38.92
N LEU A 4 0.30 -32.93 -38.11
CA LEU A 4 0.35 -32.77 -36.65
C LEU A 4 1.50 -33.61 -36.11
N VAL A 5 2.58 -32.96 -35.69
CA VAL A 5 3.75 -33.65 -35.12
C VAL A 5 3.75 -33.67 -33.60
N TRP A 6 2.94 -32.80 -32.97
CA TRP A 6 2.88 -32.66 -31.52
C TRP A 6 1.60 -31.95 -31.05
N GLU A 7 0.96 -32.48 -30.02
CA GLU A 7 -0.16 -31.85 -29.29
C GLU A 7 -0.11 -32.29 -27.83
N MET A 8 -0.53 -31.42 -26.89
CA MET A 8 -0.55 -31.77 -25.48
C MET A 8 -1.73 -31.13 -24.76
N LEU A 9 -2.43 -31.94 -23.95
CA LEU A 9 -3.51 -31.51 -23.08
C LEU A 9 -3.02 -31.49 -21.64
N LEU A 10 -3.21 -30.35 -20.97
CA LEU A 10 -2.85 -30.13 -19.59
C LEU A 10 -4.11 -30.06 -18.72
N ASP A 11 -4.03 -30.57 -17.50
CA ASP A 11 -5.09 -30.40 -16.50
C ASP A 11 -5.06 -28.98 -15.87
N VAL A 12 -5.87 -28.76 -14.84
CA VAL A 12 -5.99 -27.46 -14.14
C VAL A 12 -4.74 -27.04 -13.35
N TYR A 13 -3.81 -27.96 -13.13
CA TYR A 13 -2.52 -27.72 -12.48
C TYR A 13 -1.36 -27.80 -13.48
N GLY A 14 -1.63 -27.88 -14.78
CA GLY A 14 -0.58 -27.97 -15.80
C GLY A 14 0.02 -29.37 -15.94
N LYS A 15 -0.50 -30.39 -15.24
CA LYS A 15 -0.06 -31.77 -15.41
C LYS A 15 -0.50 -32.27 -16.78
N VAL A 16 0.40 -32.97 -17.48
CA VAL A 16 0.08 -33.57 -18.77
C VAL A 16 -0.95 -34.69 -18.58
N ALA A 17 -2.13 -34.49 -19.16
CA ALA A 17 -3.21 -35.47 -19.21
C ALA A 17 -3.10 -36.35 -20.45
N GLU A 18 -2.85 -35.74 -21.61
CA GLU A 18 -2.67 -36.43 -22.90
C GLU A 18 -1.54 -35.78 -23.70
N CYS A 19 -0.79 -36.57 -24.47
CA CYS A 19 0.31 -36.10 -25.31
C CYS A 19 0.32 -36.90 -26.62
N HIS A 20 0.33 -36.20 -27.74
CA HIS A 20 0.53 -36.76 -29.08
C HIS A 20 1.93 -36.41 -29.57
N GLY A 21 2.66 -37.41 -30.09
CA GLY A 21 4.05 -37.25 -30.49
C GLY A 21 5.03 -37.35 -29.32
N ASP A 22 6.24 -36.83 -29.50
CA ASP A 22 7.30 -36.87 -28.50
C ASP A 22 7.14 -35.73 -27.47
N ARG A 23 6.93 -36.10 -26.20
CA ARG A 23 6.76 -35.15 -25.08
C ARG A 23 7.96 -34.21 -24.91
N THR A 24 9.16 -34.68 -25.25
CA THR A 24 10.42 -33.92 -25.08
C THR A 24 10.62 -32.88 -26.17
N LEU A 25 9.89 -32.99 -27.29
CA LEU A 25 10.01 -32.09 -28.44
C LEU A 25 9.66 -30.63 -28.06
N VAL A 26 8.68 -30.46 -27.16
CA VAL A 26 8.25 -29.16 -26.66
C VAL A 26 8.26 -29.20 -25.13
N PRO A 27 9.29 -28.65 -24.47
CA PRO A 27 9.43 -28.72 -23.02
C PRO A 27 8.57 -27.69 -22.28
N PHE A 28 7.74 -26.91 -22.99
CA PHE A 28 6.90 -25.89 -22.38
C PHE A 28 5.61 -26.46 -21.78
N ARG A 29 5.18 -25.92 -20.63
CA ARG A 29 3.92 -26.30 -19.96
C ARG A 29 2.99 -25.09 -19.92
N TYR A 30 2.54 -24.65 -18.74
CA TYR A 30 1.91 -23.33 -18.67
C TYR A 30 2.89 -22.23 -19.06
N GLN A 31 2.36 -21.04 -19.33
CA GLN A 31 3.15 -19.90 -19.79
C GLN A 31 4.28 -19.59 -18.80
N GLY A 32 5.52 -19.72 -19.25
CA GLY A 32 6.72 -19.50 -18.44
C GLY A 32 7.33 -20.75 -17.80
N GLN A 33 6.67 -21.92 -17.91
CA GLN A 33 7.14 -23.19 -17.37
C GLN A 33 7.95 -24.00 -18.39
N TYR A 34 9.09 -24.50 -17.94
CA TYR A 34 9.91 -25.48 -18.65
C TYR A 34 9.91 -26.80 -17.86
N GLU A 35 9.49 -27.91 -18.44
CA GLU A 35 9.59 -29.22 -17.79
C GLU A 35 11.05 -29.67 -17.76
N ASP A 36 11.52 -29.97 -16.55
CA ASP A 36 12.75 -30.69 -16.31
C ASP A 36 12.46 -32.20 -16.36
N GLU A 37 12.99 -32.87 -17.39
CA GLU A 37 12.72 -34.29 -17.66
C GLU A 37 13.28 -35.23 -16.58
N GLU A 38 14.35 -34.84 -15.89
CA GLU A 38 14.97 -35.67 -14.86
C GLU A 38 14.08 -35.75 -13.61
N THR A 39 13.40 -34.65 -13.28
CA THR A 39 12.61 -34.52 -12.05
C THR A 39 11.11 -34.58 -12.29
N GLY A 40 10.65 -34.34 -13.53
CA GLY A 40 9.25 -34.14 -13.86
C GLY A 40 8.65 -32.84 -13.31
N LEU A 41 9.49 -31.96 -12.75
CA LEU A 41 9.09 -30.67 -12.20
C LEU A 41 9.14 -29.60 -13.28
N TYR A 42 8.39 -28.51 -13.06
CA TYR A 42 8.34 -27.40 -13.99
C TYR A 42 9.13 -26.22 -13.45
N TYR A 43 10.22 -25.89 -14.13
CA TYR A 43 11.08 -24.78 -13.81
C TYR A 43 10.46 -23.44 -14.24
N ASN A 44 10.28 -22.56 -13.26
CA ASN A 44 9.88 -21.17 -13.39
C ASN A 44 10.96 -20.27 -12.80
N ARG A 45 12.09 -20.12 -13.51
CA ARG A 45 13.22 -19.23 -13.17
C ARG A 45 13.74 -19.35 -11.72
N PHE A 46 13.05 -18.74 -10.75
CA PHE A 46 13.44 -18.78 -9.34
C PHE A 46 12.84 -19.96 -8.56
N ARG A 47 11.89 -20.72 -9.13
CA ARG A 47 11.19 -21.81 -8.43
C ARG A 47 10.94 -23.04 -9.31
N TYR A 48 10.80 -24.19 -8.66
CA TYR A 48 10.31 -25.43 -9.25
C TYR A 48 8.87 -25.69 -8.81
N TYR A 49 7.99 -25.92 -9.78
CA TYR A 49 6.58 -26.22 -9.61
C TYR A 49 6.34 -27.72 -9.79
N ASP A 50 5.63 -28.32 -8.83
CA ASP A 50 5.22 -29.71 -8.90
C ASP A 50 3.77 -29.79 -9.41
N PRO A 51 3.55 -30.30 -10.64
CA PRO A 51 2.21 -30.44 -11.20
C PRO A 51 1.33 -31.47 -10.46
N ASN A 52 1.91 -32.36 -9.65
CA ASN A 52 1.11 -33.34 -8.89
C ASN A 52 0.43 -32.72 -7.68
N THR A 53 1.12 -31.78 -7.00
CA THR A 53 0.57 -31.06 -5.85
C THR A 53 -0.04 -29.72 -6.23
N GLY A 54 0.23 -29.23 -7.44
CA GLY A 54 -0.24 -27.94 -7.92
C GLY A 54 0.46 -26.75 -7.27
N ASN A 55 1.66 -26.94 -6.71
CA ASN A 55 2.37 -25.96 -5.90
C ASN A 55 3.88 -25.91 -6.24
N TYR A 56 4.51 -24.78 -5.93
CA TYR A 56 5.96 -24.67 -5.85
C TYR A 56 6.53 -25.44 -4.67
N LEU A 57 7.71 -26.03 -4.86
CA LEU A 57 8.43 -26.74 -3.81
C LEU A 57 9.05 -25.80 -2.77
N ASN A 58 9.47 -24.61 -3.22
CA ASN A 58 10.11 -23.61 -2.39
C ASN A 58 9.15 -22.44 -2.11
N GLN A 59 9.24 -21.91 -0.89
CA GLN A 59 8.53 -20.69 -0.50
C GLN A 59 8.92 -19.54 -1.44
N ASP A 60 7.97 -18.68 -1.78
CA ASP A 60 8.23 -17.47 -2.56
C ASP A 60 9.35 -16.61 -1.93
N PRO A 61 10.46 -16.35 -2.65
CA PRO A 61 11.52 -15.46 -2.20
C PRO A 61 11.05 -14.04 -1.86
N ILE A 62 9.95 -13.56 -2.46
CA ILE A 62 9.36 -12.25 -2.12
C ILE A 62 8.67 -12.26 -0.74
N GLY A 63 8.39 -13.45 -0.21
CA GLY A 63 7.68 -13.65 1.05
C GLY A 63 6.34 -12.93 1.10
N LEU A 64 6.02 -12.35 2.25
CA LEU A 64 4.75 -11.66 2.47
C LEU A 64 4.57 -10.39 1.61
N ALA A 65 5.66 -9.87 1.02
CA ALA A 65 5.58 -8.66 0.20
C ALA A 65 4.84 -8.88 -1.13
N GLY A 66 4.71 -10.12 -1.59
CA GLY A 66 3.92 -10.48 -2.77
C GLY A 66 2.42 -10.41 -2.54
N GLY A 67 1.96 -10.27 -1.28
CA GLY A 67 0.53 -10.18 -0.96
C GLY A 67 -0.29 -11.41 -1.35
N ASN A 68 0.37 -12.54 -1.64
CA ASN A 68 -0.26 -13.82 -1.93
C ASN A 68 -0.35 -14.63 -0.61
N PRO A 69 -1.56 -15.02 -0.16
CA PRO A 69 -1.70 -15.84 1.04
C PRO A 69 -1.07 -17.24 0.88
N THR A 70 -0.95 -17.73 -0.35
CA THR A 70 -0.37 -19.03 -0.68
C THR A 70 1.09 -18.87 -1.10
N LEU A 71 2.00 -18.90 -0.12
CA LEU A 71 3.45 -18.73 -0.33
C LEU A 71 4.10 -19.81 -1.23
N TYR A 72 3.39 -20.91 -1.46
CA TYR A 72 3.79 -22.03 -2.32
C TYR A 72 2.91 -22.13 -3.58
N GLY A 73 1.90 -21.28 -3.76
CA GLY A 73 0.98 -21.38 -4.91
C GLY A 73 1.59 -20.80 -6.19
N TYR A 74 1.16 -21.32 -7.34
CA TYR A 74 1.56 -20.80 -8.66
C TYR A 74 0.97 -19.41 -8.93
N VAL A 75 -0.34 -19.36 -9.13
CA VAL A 75 -1.12 -18.12 -9.32
C VAL A 75 -2.50 -18.30 -8.68
N PHE A 76 -3.25 -17.22 -8.49
CA PHE A 76 -4.61 -17.34 -7.96
C PHE A 76 -5.59 -17.95 -8.97
N ASP A 77 -5.48 -17.56 -10.25
CA ASP A 77 -6.28 -18.11 -11.35
C ASP A 77 -5.40 -18.28 -12.62
N PRO A 78 -5.08 -19.52 -13.02
CA PRO A 78 -4.21 -19.80 -14.17
C PRO A 78 -4.81 -19.42 -15.53
N ASN A 79 -6.11 -19.14 -15.59
CA ASN A 79 -6.76 -18.67 -16.82
C ASN A 79 -6.54 -17.18 -17.06
N THR A 80 -6.27 -16.41 -16.00
CA THR A 80 -6.14 -14.94 -16.06
C THR A 80 -4.78 -14.42 -15.62
N GLN A 81 -3.93 -15.26 -15.04
CA GLN A 81 -2.65 -14.87 -14.46
C GLN A 81 -1.54 -15.82 -14.89
N ILE A 82 -0.34 -15.24 -15.01
CA ILE A 82 0.90 -15.96 -15.32
C ILE A 82 1.97 -15.46 -14.33
N ASP A 83 2.93 -16.30 -13.96
CA ASP A 83 4.06 -15.93 -13.10
C ASP A 83 5.38 -16.09 -13.86
N PRO A 84 5.74 -15.15 -14.76
CA PRO A 84 6.89 -15.29 -15.65
C PRO A 84 8.23 -15.35 -14.92
N PHE A 85 8.29 -14.83 -13.69
CA PHE A 85 9.50 -14.81 -12.89
C PHE A 85 9.52 -15.93 -11.85
N GLY A 86 8.40 -16.53 -11.49
CA GLY A 86 8.37 -17.41 -10.32
C GLY A 86 8.44 -16.59 -9.02
N LEU A 87 7.84 -15.40 -8.95
CA LEU A 87 7.89 -14.49 -7.78
C LEU A 87 6.58 -13.73 -7.50
N ASP A 88 5.79 -13.43 -8.53
CA ASP A 88 4.50 -12.72 -8.39
C ASP A 88 3.76 -12.80 -9.73
N CYS A 89 2.46 -13.11 -9.67
CA CYS A 89 1.60 -13.31 -10.82
C CYS A 89 0.80 -12.06 -11.25
N GLY A 90 1.12 -10.90 -10.68
CA GLY A 90 0.52 -9.63 -11.10
C GLY A 90 1.46 -8.43 -11.04
N LYS A 91 1.33 -7.50 -12.00
CA LYS A 91 1.87 -6.14 -11.82
C LYS A 91 1.05 -5.44 -10.74
N LYS A 92 1.47 -5.50 -9.48
CA LYS A 92 1.03 -4.55 -8.47
C LYS A 92 2.12 -3.54 -8.20
N LYS A 93 1.77 -2.25 -8.35
CA LYS A 93 2.52 -1.17 -7.70
C LYS A 93 2.69 -1.60 -6.26
N ILE A 94 3.94 -1.67 -5.80
CA ILE A 94 4.27 -1.77 -4.39
C ILE A 94 3.63 -0.56 -3.71
N THR A 95 2.38 -0.68 -3.29
CA THR A 95 1.87 0.16 -2.22
C THR A 95 2.53 -0.44 -1.00
N ALA A 96 3.73 0.07 -0.68
CA ALA A 96 4.31 -0.06 0.63
C ALA A 96 3.18 -0.02 1.66
N ILE A 97 3.16 -1.00 2.58
CA ILE A 97 2.26 -1.12 3.74
C ILE A 97 1.51 0.19 3.93
N ALA A 98 0.27 0.29 3.41
CA ALA A 98 -0.41 1.58 3.37
C ALA A 98 -0.36 2.16 4.80
N PRO A 99 0.20 3.36 4.99
CA PRO A 99 0.38 3.89 6.33
C PRO A 99 -0.99 3.86 7.04
N TYR A 100 -1.09 3.17 8.18
CA TYR A 100 -2.35 3.12 8.92
C TYR A 100 -2.72 4.54 9.35
N TYR A 101 -3.83 5.05 8.82
CA TYR A 101 -4.41 6.33 9.25
C TYR A 101 -5.45 6.05 10.33
N PRO A 102 -5.29 6.61 11.54
CA PRO A 102 -6.27 6.43 12.60
C PRO A 102 -7.64 6.96 12.16
N PRO A 103 -8.74 6.28 12.55
CA PRO A 103 -10.11 6.72 12.24
C PRO A 103 -10.42 8.06 12.94
N ASN A 104 -11.61 8.62 12.68
CA ASN A 104 -12.10 9.85 13.31
C ASN A 104 -11.16 11.07 13.07
N ASP A 105 -10.69 11.23 11.84
CA ASP A 105 -9.77 12.33 11.47
C ASP A 105 -8.49 12.38 12.34
N GLY A 106 -8.02 11.22 12.79
CA GLY A 106 -6.88 11.08 13.69
C GLY A 106 -7.10 11.65 15.09
N ALA A 107 -8.35 11.85 15.51
CA ALA A 107 -8.70 12.28 16.85
C ALA A 107 -8.89 11.09 17.81
N LEU A 108 -8.19 11.13 18.93
CA LEU A 108 -8.40 10.27 20.08
C LEU A 108 -9.59 10.81 20.90
N GLY A 109 -10.73 10.12 20.85
CA GLY A 109 -11.94 10.49 21.58
C GLY A 109 -12.79 11.56 20.89
N LYS A 110 -13.59 12.31 21.67
CA LYS A 110 -14.52 13.33 21.15
C LYS A 110 -13.82 14.66 20.93
N SER A 111 -14.16 15.35 19.83
CA SER A 111 -13.76 16.73 19.61
C SER A 111 -14.61 17.70 20.44
N LYS A 112 -14.01 18.83 20.82
CA LYS A 112 -14.66 19.93 21.53
C LYS A 112 -14.57 21.19 20.68
N ARG A 113 -15.68 21.88 20.47
CA ARG A 113 -15.67 23.18 19.81
C ARG A 113 -15.15 24.25 20.76
N ILE A 114 -14.14 25.00 20.32
CA ILE A 114 -13.53 26.10 21.05
C ILE A 114 -13.31 27.28 20.12
N PHE A 115 -13.12 28.47 20.68
CA PHE A 115 -12.67 29.64 19.93
C PHE A 115 -11.17 29.84 20.13
N LEU A 116 -10.44 30.05 19.04
CA LEU A 116 -9.11 30.64 19.10
C LEU A 116 -9.26 32.16 19.10
N MET A 117 -8.56 32.83 20.01
CA MET A 117 -8.70 34.26 20.28
C MET A 117 -7.58 35.05 19.59
N PRO A 118 -7.79 36.35 19.30
CA PRO A 118 -6.73 37.20 18.74
C PRO A 118 -5.45 37.16 19.59
N GLY A 119 -4.30 36.99 18.94
CA GLY A 119 -2.98 36.84 19.55
C GLY A 119 -2.54 35.38 19.76
N ASP A 120 -3.46 34.42 19.70
CA ASP A 120 -3.11 32.99 19.76
C ASP A 120 -2.19 32.61 18.59
N LYS A 121 -1.19 31.77 18.87
CA LYS A 121 -0.24 31.30 17.87
C LYS A 121 -0.45 29.83 17.58
N VAL A 122 -0.59 29.52 16.31
CA VAL A 122 -0.82 28.17 15.78
C VAL A 122 0.14 27.88 14.64
N ASP A 123 0.45 26.62 14.42
CA ASP A 123 1.38 26.20 13.38
C ASP A 123 0.87 24.96 12.62
N ARG A 124 1.54 24.66 11.50
CA ARG A 124 1.20 23.55 10.61
C ARG A 124 2.41 23.11 9.80
N PHE A 125 2.54 21.79 9.63
CA PHE A 125 3.37 21.20 8.60
C PHE A 125 2.53 20.90 7.36
N GLY A 126 3.02 21.28 6.18
CA GLY A 126 2.38 21.08 4.89
C GLY A 126 1.70 22.33 4.32
N ASN A 127 0.99 22.17 3.20
CA ASN A 127 0.41 23.27 2.43
C ASN A 127 -0.80 23.91 3.14
N ASP A 128 -1.12 25.14 2.75
CA ASP A 128 -2.24 25.95 3.25
C ASP A 128 -3.63 25.49 2.75
N THR A 129 -3.68 24.45 1.91
CA THR A 129 -4.90 23.81 1.42
C THR A 129 -5.57 22.90 2.45
N GLY A 130 -4.85 22.51 3.50
CA GLY A 130 -5.42 21.68 4.58
C GLY A 130 -6.26 22.47 5.59
N LYS A 131 -6.83 21.74 6.55
CA LYS A 131 -7.76 22.26 7.57
C LYS A 131 -7.30 22.03 9.01
N TYR A 132 -6.06 21.59 9.21
CA TYR A 132 -5.56 21.21 10.54
C TYR A 132 -4.43 22.12 10.99
N LEU A 133 -4.47 22.58 12.23
CA LEU A 133 -3.43 23.35 12.90
C LEU A 133 -3.12 22.68 14.25
N SER A 134 -2.01 23.07 14.87
CA SER A 134 -1.72 22.75 16.27
C SER A 134 -1.31 24.01 17.01
N PRO A 135 -1.35 24.03 18.36
CA PRO A 135 -0.71 25.09 19.14
C PRO A 135 0.76 25.24 18.72
N LYS A 136 1.22 26.48 18.59
CA LYS A 136 2.62 26.76 18.22
C LYS A 136 3.58 26.04 19.18
N GLY A 137 4.52 25.29 18.61
CA GLY A 137 5.54 24.57 19.38
C GLY A 137 5.12 23.15 19.80
N THR A 138 3.97 22.65 19.34
CA THR A 138 3.61 21.24 19.53
C THR A 138 4.68 20.34 18.90
N PRO A 139 5.34 19.44 19.65
CA PRO A 139 6.42 18.60 19.14
C PRO A 139 5.99 17.75 17.94
N PHE A 140 6.92 17.48 17.03
CA PHE A 140 6.63 16.75 15.79
C PHE A 140 6.09 15.34 16.05
N GLU A 141 6.59 14.65 17.07
CA GLU A 141 6.12 13.32 17.48
C GLU A 141 4.69 13.35 18.01
N MET A 142 4.30 14.45 18.65
CA MET A 142 2.96 14.59 19.21
C MET A 142 1.88 14.86 18.16
N ARG A 143 2.30 15.14 16.91
CA ARG A 143 1.38 15.40 15.79
C ARG A 143 1.01 14.16 15.01
N ALA A 144 1.70 13.04 15.25
CA ALA A 144 1.50 11.78 14.53
C ALA A 144 1.33 11.98 13.01
N LEU A 145 2.21 12.79 12.39
CA LEU A 145 2.17 13.04 10.94
C LEU A 145 2.77 11.87 10.16
N PRO A 146 2.22 11.51 9.00
CA PRO A 146 2.80 10.47 8.15
C PRO A 146 4.21 10.88 7.67
N PRO A 147 5.10 9.91 7.38
CA PRO A 147 6.50 10.17 7.05
C PRO A 147 6.70 11.10 5.84
N ASN A 148 5.77 11.08 4.88
CA ASN A 148 5.82 11.92 3.68
C ASN A 148 5.20 13.31 3.86
N ASN A 149 4.71 13.65 5.06
CA ASN A 149 4.02 14.91 5.35
C ASN A 149 4.85 15.82 6.28
N THR A 150 6.17 15.77 6.12
CA THR A 150 7.16 16.75 6.61
C THR A 150 7.24 17.98 5.70
N GLY A 151 6.11 18.40 5.13
CA GLY A 151 6.06 19.56 4.25
C GLY A 151 6.40 20.87 4.98
N LYS A 152 6.33 21.98 4.25
CA LYS A 152 6.66 23.33 4.76
C LYS A 152 6.08 23.60 6.15
N TYR A 153 6.92 24.01 7.09
CA TYR A 153 6.50 24.48 8.40
C TYR A 153 6.01 25.93 8.30
N ASN A 154 4.78 26.18 8.72
CA ASN A 154 4.15 27.50 8.67
C ASN A 154 3.59 27.85 10.05
N VAL A 155 3.80 29.10 10.47
CA VAL A 155 3.27 29.65 11.71
C VAL A 155 2.27 30.75 11.38
N TYR A 156 1.20 30.82 12.15
CA TYR A 156 0.14 31.80 12.01
C TYR A 156 -0.20 32.40 13.36
N GLU A 157 -0.57 33.67 13.34
CA GLU A 157 -1.18 34.39 14.45
C GLU A 157 -2.66 34.62 14.15
N VAL A 158 -3.50 34.39 15.16
CA VAL A 158 -4.92 34.64 15.10
C VAL A 158 -5.16 36.14 15.20
N ILE A 159 -5.84 36.72 14.21
CA ILE A 159 -6.16 38.15 14.16
C ILE A 159 -7.61 38.40 14.56
N LYS A 160 -8.51 37.47 14.23
CA LYS A 160 -9.93 37.54 14.57
C LYS A 160 -10.36 36.24 15.24
N PRO A 161 -11.23 36.28 16.26
CA PRO A 161 -11.69 35.06 16.90
C PRO A 161 -12.43 34.18 15.91
N PHE A 162 -12.18 32.87 15.95
CA PHE A 162 -12.90 31.91 15.11
C PHE A 162 -12.99 30.54 15.78
N GLU A 163 -14.03 29.80 15.42
CA GLU A 163 -14.31 28.49 15.99
C GLU A 163 -13.47 27.39 15.30
N VAL A 164 -12.96 26.47 16.12
CA VAL A 164 -12.27 25.25 15.71
C VAL A 164 -12.77 24.05 16.50
N GLU A 165 -12.68 22.87 15.91
CA GLU A 165 -12.85 21.61 16.64
C GLU A 165 -11.48 21.18 17.18
N ALA A 166 -11.32 21.26 18.50
CA ALA A 166 -10.12 20.79 19.20
C ALA A 166 -10.25 19.31 19.55
N SER A 167 -9.22 18.53 19.28
CA SER A 167 -9.13 17.13 19.72
C SER A 167 -7.71 16.71 20.04
N THR A 168 -7.58 15.65 20.83
CA THR A 168 -6.29 14.99 21.08
C THR A 168 -5.93 14.15 19.87
N ILE A 169 -4.68 14.20 19.42
CA ILE A 169 -4.19 13.45 18.26
C ILE A 169 -3.96 11.98 18.66
N ALA A 170 -4.46 11.04 17.87
CA ALA A 170 -4.23 9.62 18.10
C ALA A 170 -2.78 9.22 17.76
N PRO A 171 -2.19 8.25 18.48
CA PRO A 171 -0.89 7.68 18.12
C PRO A 171 -0.94 7.05 16.71
N ALA A 172 0.03 7.37 15.85
CA ALA A 172 0.14 6.81 14.50
C ALA A 172 1.54 6.99 13.91
N PHE A 173 1.85 6.22 12.87
CA PHE A 173 3.13 6.25 12.14
C PHE A 173 4.37 6.08 13.03
N GLY A 174 4.27 5.25 14.07
CA GLY A 174 5.36 5.03 15.04
C GLY A 174 5.62 6.21 15.97
N LYS A 175 4.71 7.18 16.04
CA LYS A 175 4.83 8.38 16.88
C LYS A 175 3.79 8.37 17.99
N ILE A 176 4.15 8.99 19.11
CA ILE A 176 3.33 9.00 20.33
C ILE A 176 1.97 9.69 20.13
N GLY A 177 1.86 10.70 19.26
CA GLY A 177 0.64 11.50 19.17
C GLY A 177 0.37 12.26 20.47
N LEU A 178 -0.89 12.33 20.91
CA LEU A 178 -1.34 12.99 22.15
C LEU A 178 -1.21 14.52 22.17
N GLY A 179 -0.75 15.15 21.08
CA GLY A 179 -0.82 16.59 20.91
C GLY A 179 -2.26 17.07 20.72
N THR A 180 -2.45 18.39 20.76
CA THR A 180 -3.74 19.00 20.39
C THR A 180 -3.73 19.34 18.90
N GLN A 181 -4.79 18.94 18.20
CA GLN A 181 -5.10 19.43 16.87
C GLN A 181 -6.35 20.30 16.88
N TYR A 182 -6.34 21.31 16.01
CA TYR A 182 -7.46 22.17 15.71
C TYR A 182 -7.90 21.93 14.27
N LYS A 183 -9.12 21.45 14.08
CA LYS A 183 -9.75 21.31 12.77
C LYS A 183 -10.61 22.53 12.48
N THR A 184 -10.31 23.19 11.37
CA THR A 184 -11.03 24.37 10.89
C THR A 184 -12.16 23.97 9.94
N SER A 185 -13.23 24.76 9.89
CA SER A 185 -14.35 24.52 8.96
C SER A 185 -13.93 24.68 7.49
N VAL A 186 -13.04 25.64 7.23
CA VAL A 186 -12.51 25.99 5.90
C VAL A 186 -10.98 25.84 5.85
N PRO A 187 -10.38 25.61 4.67
CA PRO A 187 -8.92 25.56 4.50
C PRO A 187 -8.17 26.81 5.02
N ILE A 188 -6.93 26.61 5.46
CA ILE A 188 -6.10 27.70 6.04
C ILE A 188 -5.91 28.86 5.07
N LYS A 189 -5.73 28.59 3.77
CA LYS A 189 -5.64 29.63 2.72
C LYS A 189 -6.83 30.59 2.73
N ILE A 190 -8.03 30.11 3.07
CA ILE A 190 -9.25 30.93 3.11
C ILE A 190 -9.24 31.79 4.37
N LEU A 191 -8.81 31.26 5.51
CA LEU A 191 -8.67 32.03 6.75
C LEU A 191 -7.64 33.15 6.62
N VAL A 192 -6.52 32.87 5.94
CA VAL A 192 -5.51 33.89 5.62
C VAL A 192 -6.08 34.95 4.68
N LYS A 193 -6.72 34.54 3.57
CA LYS A 193 -7.34 35.48 2.61
C LYS A 193 -8.41 36.38 3.25
N ARG A 194 -9.13 35.87 4.26
CA ARG A 194 -10.16 36.63 5.02
C ARG A 194 -9.58 37.50 6.14
N GLY A 195 -8.26 37.48 6.35
CA GLY A 195 -7.60 38.23 7.43
C GLY A 195 -7.98 37.73 8.83
N ILE A 196 -8.34 36.44 8.95
CA ILE A 196 -8.61 35.79 10.24
C ILE A 196 -7.30 35.25 10.82
N LEU A 197 -6.44 34.71 9.97
CA LEU A 197 -5.08 34.28 10.30
C LEU A 197 -4.06 35.15 9.55
N LYS A 198 -2.93 35.43 10.17
CA LYS A 198 -1.78 36.10 9.55
C LYS A 198 -0.55 35.20 9.63
N PRO A 199 0.12 34.88 8.51
CA PRO A 199 1.41 34.19 8.55
C PRO A 199 2.46 35.02 9.32
N VAL A 200 3.27 34.35 10.14
CA VAL A 200 4.34 34.95 10.95
C VAL A 200 5.70 34.42 10.50
#